data_AF-A0A961KHJ6-F1
#
_entry.id   AF-A0A961KHJ6-F1
#
_cell.length_a   1.000
_cell.length_b   1.000
_cell.length_c   1.000
_cell.angle_alpha   90.00
_cell.angle_beta   90.00
_cell.angle_gamma   90.00
#
_symmetry.space_group_name_H-M   'P 1'
#
loop_
_entity.id
_entity.type
_entity.pdbx_description
1 polymer ?
#
loop_
_entity_poly.entity_id
_entity_poly.type
_entity_poly.pdbx_seq_one_letter_code
_entity_poly.pdbx_strand_id
1 'polypeptide(L)'
;AGWIGAALVGLAFLSFTTAGRDLPWISALVAFASQMGDIAESAIKRRAGVKDSSNLIPGHGGLLDRFDGLLGAALMMLVVAQVVVVPEIRG
;
A
#
# COMPACT_ATOMS: atom_id res chain seq x y z
N ALA A 1 -0.42 14.86 2.31
CA ALA A 1 -0.87 13.47 2.52
C ALA A 1 0.05 12.52 1.77
N GLY A 2 0.31 11.31 2.29
CA GLY A 2 1.32 10.39 1.74
C GLY A 2 1.10 10.04 0.26
N TRP A 3 -0.15 9.88 -0.16
CA TRP A 3 -0.52 9.58 -1.55
C TRP A 3 -0.23 10.71 -2.55
N ILE A 4 -0.23 11.98 -2.12
CA ILE A 4 0.20 13.12 -2.96
C ILE A 4 1.72 13.05 -3.19
N GLY A 5 2.48 12.70 -2.15
CA GLY A 5 3.92 12.47 -2.27
C GLY A 5 4.22 11.30 -3.22
N ALA A 6 3.48 10.20 -3.11
CA ALA A 6 3.59 9.06 -4.02
C ALA A 6 3.32 9.43 -5.48
N ALA A 7 2.32 10.29 -5.73
CA ALA A 7 2.02 10.81 -7.07
C ALA A 7 3.19 11.64 -7.63
N LEU A 8 3.76 12.55 -6.83
CA LEU A 8 4.90 13.38 -7.24
C LEU A 8 6.16 12.56 -7.51
N VAL A 9 6.44 11.55 -6.68
CA VAL A 9 7.54 10.60 -6.91
C VAL A 9 7.28 9.80 -8.19
N GLY A 10 6.05 9.33 -8.40
CA GLY A 10 5.67 8.64 -9.64
C GLY A 10 5.86 9.52 -10.88
N LEU A 11 5.51 10.81 -10.80
CA LEU A 11 5.77 11.79 -11.87
C LEU A 11 7.27 11.96 -12.13
N ALA A 12 8.09 12.10 -11.09
CA ALA A 12 9.53 12.24 -11.25
C ALA A 12 10.14 10.99 -11.93
N PHE A 13 9.62 9.81 -11.60
CA PHE A 13 10.08 8.54 -12.17
C PHE A 13 9.74 8.39 -13.65
N LEU A 14 8.74 9.10 -14.20
CA LEU A 14 8.49 9.12 -15.65
C LEU A 14 9.72 9.55 -16.46
N SER A 15 10.61 10.36 -15.88
CA SER A 15 11.85 10.82 -16.53
C SER A 15 12.99 9.81 -16.45
N PHE A 16 12.89 8.80 -15.58
CA PHE A 16 13.95 7.82 -15.30
C PHE A 16 13.58 6.40 -15.72
N THR A 17 12.31 6.11 -16.01
CA THR A 17 11.83 4.76 -16.34
C THR A 17 10.89 4.75 -17.54
N THR A 18 10.78 3.59 -18.20
CA THR A 18 9.85 3.32 -19.30
C THR A 18 8.46 2.87 -18.83
N ALA A 19 8.16 2.92 -17.53
CA ALA A 19 6.93 2.40 -16.91
C ALA A 19 5.62 3.08 -17.34
N GLY A 20 5.66 3.98 -18.33
CA GLY A 20 4.48 4.58 -18.92
C GLY A 20 3.85 5.67 -18.06
N ARG A 21 2.89 6.40 -18.63
CA ARG A 21 2.19 7.53 -17.99
C ARG A 21 1.31 7.11 -16.81
N ASP A 22 1.18 5.81 -16.57
CA ASP A 22 0.28 5.28 -15.56
C ASP A 22 0.86 5.27 -14.14
N LEU A 23 2.19 5.34 -14.04
CA LEU A 23 2.93 5.27 -12.79
C LEU A 23 2.44 6.24 -11.70
N PRO A 24 2.16 7.54 -11.98
CA PRO A 24 1.81 8.50 -10.93
C PRO A 24 0.45 8.27 -10.29
N TRP A 25 -0.53 7.80 -11.06
CA TRP A 25 -1.86 7.55 -10.52
C TRP A 25 -1.92 6.20 -9.82
N ILE A 26 -1.18 5.19 -10.31
CA ILE A 26 -1.02 3.90 -9.63
C ILE A 26 -0.34 4.10 -8.26
N SER A 27 0.78 4.83 -8.22
CA SER A 27 1.50 5.08 -6.97
C SER A 27 0.63 5.82 -5.94
N ALA A 28 -0.18 6.77 -6.39
CA ALA A 28 -1.12 7.48 -5.54
C ALA A 28 -2.21 6.56 -4.97
N LEU A 29 -2.83 5.73 -5.82
CA LEU A 29 -3.89 4.78 -5.42
C LEU A 29 -3.38 3.73 -4.44
N VAL A 30 -2.21 3.17 -4.69
CA VAL A 30 -1.60 2.15 -3.81
C VAL A 30 -1.22 2.75 -2.46
N ALA A 31 -0.62 3.95 -2.45
CA ALA A 31 -0.30 4.66 -1.21
C ALA A 31 -1.56 5.02 -0.42
N PHE A 32 -2.64 5.42 -1.10
CA PHE A 32 -3.93 5.67 -0.47
C PHE A 32 -4.53 4.38 0.13
N ALA A 33 -4.51 3.28 -0.62
CA ALA A 33 -5.03 2.00 -0.17
C ALA A 33 -4.25 1.43 1.02
N SER A 34 -2.93 1.61 1.07
CA SER A 34 -2.11 1.28 2.24
C SER A 34 -2.61 2.01 3.48
N GLN A 35 -2.82 3.32 3.37
CA GLN A 35 -3.33 4.13 4.48
C GLN A 35 -4.74 3.69 4.93
N MET A 36 -5.58 3.26 3.99
CA MET A 36 -6.89 2.68 4.33
C MET A 36 -6.77 1.33 5.03
N GLY A 37 -5.76 0.52 4.69
CA GLY A 37 -5.43 -0.75 5.36
C GLY A 37 -5.15 -0.54 6.85
N ASP A 38 -4.24 0.39 7.16
CA ASP A 38 -3.89 0.76 8.55
C ASP A 38 -5.12 1.23 9.35
N ILE A 39 -6.01 1.99 8.72
CA ILE A 39 -7.24 2.50 9.34
C ILE A 39 -8.25 1.36 9.57
N ALA A 40 -8.43 0.48 8.59
CA ALA A 40 -9.33 -0.66 8.70
C ALA A 40 -8.88 -1.59 9.84
N GLU A 41 -7.58 -1.85 9.93
CA GLU A 41 -6.98 -2.68 10.98
C GLU A 41 -7.12 -2.02 12.36
N SER A 42 -6.84 -0.72 12.45
CA SER A 42 -7.12 0.08 13.66
C SER A 42 -8.59 0.03 14.08
N ALA A 43 -9.54 0.04 13.13
CA ALA A 43 -10.97 -0.07 13.41
C ALA A 43 -11.36 -1.48 13.89
N ILE A 44 -10.77 -2.53 13.32
CA ILE A 44 -10.98 -3.91 13.75
C ILE A 44 -10.48 -4.10 15.19
N LYS A 45 -9.26 -3.64 15.51
CA LYS A 45 -8.69 -3.68 16.87
C LYS A 45 -9.61 -3.01 17.90
N ARG A 46 -10.15 -1.83 17.57
CA ARG A 46 -11.12 -1.12 18.44
C ARG A 46 -12.41 -1.91 18.66
N ARG A 47 -12.93 -2.58 17.64
CA ARG A 47 -14.15 -3.41 17.73
C ARG A 47 -13.93 -4.70 18.49
N ALA A 48 -12.75 -5.31 18.35
CA ALA A 48 -12.39 -6.54 19.04
C ALA A 48 -12.03 -6.33 20.52
N GLY A 49 -11.82 -5.08 20.97
CA GLY A 49 -11.40 -4.78 22.34
C GLY A 49 -9.97 -5.21 22.64
N VAL A 50 -9.19 -5.60 21.63
CA VAL A 50 -7.80 -6.06 21.74
C VAL A 50 -6.90 -4.97 21.18
N LYS A 51 -5.99 -4.44 22.00
CA LYS A 51 -5.13 -3.30 21.64
C LYS A 51 -3.91 -3.71 20.80
N ASP A 52 -3.42 -4.93 20.99
CA ASP A 52 -2.26 -5.48 20.27
C ASP A 52 -2.64 -6.77 19.55
N SER A 53 -2.39 -6.82 18.25
CA SER A 53 -2.70 -7.96 17.39
C SER A 53 -1.77 -9.17 17.64
N SER A 54 -0.69 -9.00 18.41
CA SER A 54 0.16 -10.09 18.93
C SER A 54 1.14 -9.60 20.00
N ASN A 55 1.39 -10.43 21.02
CA ASN A 55 2.49 -10.28 21.98
C ASN A 55 3.68 -11.20 21.64
N LEU A 56 3.83 -11.57 20.35
CA LEU A 56 4.82 -12.55 19.88
C LEU A 56 6.27 -12.07 20.00
N ILE A 57 6.50 -10.74 19.97
CA ILE A 57 7.83 -10.14 20.18
C ILE A 57 7.68 -8.98 21.17
N PRO A 58 8.16 -9.11 22.42
CA PRO A 58 8.09 -8.05 23.41
C PRO A 58 8.78 -6.78 22.89
N GLY A 59 8.02 -5.68 22.79
CA GLY A 59 8.53 -4.37 22.38
C GLY A 59 8.59 -4.09 20.87
N HIS A 60 8.05 -4.94 19.99
CA HIS A 60 8.15 -4.79 18.52
C HIS A 60 6.83 -4.54 17.76
N GLY A 61 5.72 -4.32 18.48
CA GLY A 61 4.38 -4.20 17.89
C GLY A 61 3.80 -5.55 17.47
N GLY A 62 2.52 -5.55 17.08
CA GLY A 62 1.88 -6.76 16.57
C GLY A 62 2.40 -7.14 15.18
N LEU A 63 2.55 -8.44 14.91
CA LEU A 63 2.94 -8.92 13.58
C LEU A 63 2.00 -8.37 12.50
N LEU A 64 0.69 -8.33 12.78
CA LEU A 64 -0.32 -7.86 11.85
C LEU A 64 -0.24 -6.35 11.58
N ASP A 65 0.30 -5.56 12.50
CA ASP A 65 0.55 -4.11 12.34
C ASP A 65 1.66 -3.81 11.30
N ARG A 66 2.37 -4.85 10.81
CA ARG A 66 3.34 -4.73 9.71
C ARG A 66 2.73 -5.10 8.36
N PHE A 67 1.59 -5.76 8.37
CA PHE A 67 0.93 -6.29 7.18
C PHE A 67 -0.35 -5.53 6.83
N ASP A 68 -0.93 -4.76 7.72
CA ASP A 68 -2.13 -3.94 7.51
C ASP A 68 -2.04 -3.03 6.27
N GLY A 69 -1.02 -2.18 6.20
CA GLY A 69 -0.79 -1.31 5.06
C GLY A 69 -0.39 -2.09 3.81
N LEU A 70 0.41 -3.15 3.98
CA LEU A 70 0.82 -4.02 2.88
C LEU A 70 -0.37 -4.74 2.24
N LEU A 71 -1.33 -5.22 3.04
CA LEU A 71 -2.53 -5.89 2.58
C LEU A 71 -3.44 -4.92 1.82
N GLY A 72 -3.63 -3.71 2.34
CA GLY A 72 -4.36 -2.65 1.64
C GLY A 72 -3.73 -2.32 0.29
N ALA A 73 -2.41 -2.14 0.25
CA ALA A 73 -1.64 -1.89 -0.97
C ALA A 73 -1.71 -3.07 -1.96
N ALA A 74 -1.55 -4.30 -1.47
CA ALA A 74 -1.55 -5.51 -2.30
C ALA A 74 -2.92 -5.76 -2.94
N LEU A 75 -4.01 -5.60 -2.18
CA LEU A 75 -5.37 -5.70 -2.71
C LEU A 75 -5.61 -4.67 -3.82
N MET A 76 -5.17 -3.43 -3.61
CA MET A 76 -5.27 -2.40 -4.65
C MET A 76 -4.44 -2.76 -5.89
N MET A 77 -3.21 -3.25 -5.71
CA MET A 77 -2.38 -3.68 -6.83
C MET A 77 -3.01 -4.83 -7.64
N LEU A 78 -3.67 -5.78 -6.99
CA LEU A 78 -4.40 -6.85 -7.68
C LEU A 78 -5.51 -6.30 -8.57
N VAL A 79 -6.23 -5.27 -8.11
CA VAL A 79 -7.29 -4.61 -8.89
C VAL A 79 -6.69 -3.81 -10.03
N VAL A 80 -5.65 -3.00 -9.77
CA VAL A 80 -4.95 -2.21 -10.79
C VAL A 80 -4.37 -3.11 -11.89
N ALA A 81 -3.83 -4.27 -11.54
CA ALA A 81 -3.28 -5.24 -12.49
C ALA A 81 -4.33 -5.83 -13.46
N GLN A 82 -5.63 -5.71 -13.16
CA GLN A 82 -6.69 -6.10 -14.10
C GLN A 82 -6.96 -5.04 -15.17
N VAL A 83 -6.59 -3.78 -14.90
CA VAL A 83 -6.89 -2.63 -15.75
C VAL A 83 -5.65 -2.12 -16.48
N VAL A 84 -4.48 -2.30 -15.87
CA VAL A 84 -3.19 -1.90 -16.40
C VAL A 84 -2.44 -3.14 -16.84
N VAL A 85 -1.98 -3.16 -18.09
CA VAL A 85 -0.97 -4.12 -18.53
C VAL A 85 0.30 -3.76 -17.79
N VAL A 86 0.56 -4.43 -16.67
CA VAL A 86 1.87 -4.36 -16.02
C VAL A 86 2.86 -4.84 -17.06
N PRO A 87 3.78 -4.00 -17.55
CA PRO A 87 4.73 -4.45 -18.56
C PRO A 87 5.50 -5.62 -17.97
N GLU A 88 5.39 -6.81 -18.59
CA GLU A 88 6.24 -7.95 -18.27
C GLU A 88 7.68 -7.45 -18.39
N ILE A 89 8.44 -7.46 -17.29
CA ILE A 89 9.89 -7.32 -17.37
C ILE A 89 10.40 -8.61 -18.03
N ARG A 90 10.40 -8.63 -19.35
CA ARG A 90 11.07 -9.68 -20.13
C ARG A 90 12.56 -9.38 -20.10
N GLY A 91 13.26 -10.08 -19.21
CA GLY A 91 14.72 -10.27 -19.23
C GLY A 91 15.53 -9.06 -18.81
#